data_AF-A0A2M6X5S2-F1
#
_entry.id   AF-A0A2M6X5S2-F1
#
_cell.length_a   1.000
_cell.length_b   1.000
_cell.length_c   1.000
_cell.angle_alpha   90.00
_cell.angle_beta   90.00
_cell.angle_gamma   90.00
#
_symmetry.space_group_name_H-M   'P 1'
#
loop_
_entity.id
_entity.type
_entity.pdbx_description
1 polymer ?
#
loop_
_entity_poly.entity_id
_entity_poly.type
_entity_poly.pdbx_seq_one_letter_code
_entity_poly.pdbx_strand_id
1 'polypeptide(L)'
;MKNNQIALKYNPRFQKVLFKPESKTEKSLKGTSKSLQKYFVYFYDSQSVGGLSRVLPKITQTVLAKLKDKKRTDSLDWIQESAGYSAVKLDDRQIFKLQVALRKAMSKFTDVGDADVYLSIDVLSEDFRLTVLENLLKVIYCEQHIRPSGKKEKISFKEKQFHLVSSKVSSVQFSEIEERAKSFAATNGLARYLAELPANVLTSKSYPLLSADVVKKIKGVKSRFIGANRLKQMGAGAAYAVMKGSPRGAGGFFIAQRRGRRGATKVTLVGKGLCFDTGGYNIKTSHMYSMHKDMTGSAVALGAFQLLTQENPEIDFTLIMGIAENLISNEAFRPNDFVSALNGLTIEVVDTDAEGRMVLADCLAYASMQKPDLIIDFATLTGAATRAIGTARSAAFSNNEQLFEKILEAGRLSGERVWAFPLGDDYKDLLKSDVADILQCSALPGPDHILAATFLNEFVPKDIDWVHVDLSSDSHSGGLGLISTEVTGFGVHWVQKFLELYLSQ
;
A
#
# COMPACT_ATOMS: atom_id res chain seq x y z
N MET A 1 -30.34 0.43 21.11
CA MET A 1 -29.00 -0.18 21.23
C MET A 1 -28.01 0.93 21.59
N LYS A 2 -27.32 0.82 22.73
CA LYS A 2 -26.33 1.83 23.16
C LYS A 2 -25.27 1.98 22.07
N ASN A 3 -25.03 3.22 21.64
CA ASN A 3 -23.95 3.59 20.72
C ASN A 3 -22.59 3.24 21.36
N ASN A 4 -22.17 1.98 21.22
CA ASN A 4 -20.77 1.63 21.35
C ASN A 4 -20.07 2.21 20.12
N GLN A 5 -19.77 3.51 20.15
CA GLN A 5 -18.69 4.05 19.33
C GLN A 5 -17.45 3.29 19.76
N ILE A 6 -17.11 2.22 19.03
CA ILE A 6 -15.79 1.62 19.11
C ILE A 6 -14.85 2.78 18.79
N ALA A 7 -14.12 3.25 19.80
CA ALA A 7 -13.07 4.23 19.59
C ALA A 7 -11.98 3.53 18.76
N LEU A 8 -12.14 3.59 17.45
CA LEU A 8 -11.19 3.08 16.47
C LEU A 8 -9.95 3.97 16.53
N LYS A 9 -8.99 3.57 17.36
CA LYS A 9 -7.70 4.23 17.48
C LYS A 9 -6.66 3.34 16.85
N TYR A 10 -6.40 3.57 15.56
CA TYR A 10 -5.18 3.06 14.95
C TYR A 10 -3.98 3.68 15.69
N ASN A 11 -3.20 2.83 16.35
CA ASN A 11 -1.99 3.21 17.06
C ASN A 11 -0.90 2.19 16.73
N PRO A 12 0.01 2.50 15.78
CA PRO A 12 1.03 1.55 15.38
C PRO A 12 1.89 1.17 16.58
N ARG A 13 2.21 -0.12 16.69
CA ARG A 13 3.18 -0.66 17.64
C ARG A 13 4.28 -1.33 16.84
N PHE A 14 5.51 -1.16 17.31
CA PHE A 14 6.70 -1.66 16.61
C PHE A 14 7.50 -2.57 17.52
N GLN A 15 8.18 -3.54 16.90
CA GLN A 15 9.24 -4.29 17.55
C GLN A 15 10.33 -3.31 17.98
N LYS A 16 11.09 -3.69 19.00
CA LYS A 16 12.21 -2.89 19.45
C LYS A 16 13.48 -3.31 18.72
N VAL A 17 14.09 -2.41 17.95
CA VAL A 17 15.40 -2.64 17.32
C VAL A 17 16.44 -1.83 18.06
N LEU A 18 17.41 -2.50 18.67
CA LEU A 18 18.54 -1.88 19.35
C LEU A 18 19.77 -1.93 18.46
N PHE A 19 20.22 -0.77 18.01
CA PHE A 19 21.42 -0.65 17.20
C PHE A 19 22.70 -0.71 18.05
N LYS A 20 23.69 -1.50 17.60
CA LYS A 20 25.00 -1.66 18.23
C LYS A 20 26.09 -1.35 17.19
N PRO A 21 26.77 -0.18 17.27
CA PRO A 21 27.77 0.26 16.29
C PRO A 21 29.15 -0.43 16.40
N GLU A 22 29.25 -1.52 17.16
CA GLU A 22 30.52 -2.19 17.45
C GLU A 22 30.60 -3.53 16.73
N SER A 23 31.81 -3.95 16.28
CA SER A 23 32.07 -5.32 15.82
C SER A 23 32.12 -6.28 17.02
N LYS A 24 31.02 -6.41 17.76
CA LYS A 24 30.97 -7.32 18.91
C LYS A 24 30.95 -8.76 18.41
N THR A 25 32.14 -9.33 18.25
CA THR A 25 32.28 -10.79 18.30
C THR A 25 31.75 -11.28 19.65
N GLU A 26 31.22 -12.49 19.67
CA GLU A 26 30.64 -13.17 20.83
C GLU A 26 31.43 -12.96 22.15
N LYS A 27 32.76 -12.80 22.07
CA LYS A 27 33.67 -12.55 23.21
C LYS A 27 33.28 -11.35 24.08
N SER A 28 32.71 -10.28 23.53
CA SER A 28 32.32 -9.09 24.33
C SER A 28 30.87 -9.14 24.85
N LEU A 29 30.07 -10.13 24.43
CA LEU A 29 28.66 -10.30 24.82
C LEU A 29 28.46 -11.41 25.88
N LYS A 30 29.55 -12.03 26.36
CA LYS A 30 29.55 -13.06 27.41
C LYS A 30 29.32 -12.52 28.84
N GLY A 31 29.27 -11.20 29.02
CA GLY A 31 29.34 -10.58 30.36
C GLY A 31 28.02 -10.29 31.08
N THR A 32 26.84 -10.42 30.47
CA THR A 32 25.60 -9.94 31.13
C THR A 32 24.39 -10.85 30.89
N SER A 33 23.85 -11.32 32.02
CA SER A 33 22.56 -11.98 32.26
C SER A 33 22.47 -13.50 32.12
N LYS A 34 21.83 -14.09 33.15
CA LYS A 34 21.46 -15.50 33.30
C LYS A 34 20.35 -15.86 32.28
N SER A 35 20.47 -17.05 31.67
CA SER A 35 19.41 -17.89 31.10
C SER A 35 18.61 -17.50 29.83
N LEU A 36 19.05 -16.58 28.97
CA LEU A 36 18.39 -16.36 27.67
C LEU A 36 19.22 -16.92 26.50
N GLN A 37 18.62 -17.81 25.71
CA GLN A 37 19.19 -18.32 24.46
C GLN A 37 19.44 -17.15 23.50
N LYS A 38 20.61 -17.11 22.86
CA LYS A 38 20.97 -16.06 21.89
C LYS A 38 21.00 -16.65 20.49
N TYR A 39 20.42 -15.94 19.52
CA TYR A 39 20.50 -16.27 18.11
C TYR A 39 21.25 -15.18 17.35
N PHE A 40 22.22 -15.55 16.53
CA PHE A 40 22.97 -14.64 15.68
C PHE A 40 22.71 -14.95 14.21
N VAL A 41 22.25 -13.95 13.46
CA VAL A 41 21.91 -14.03 12.04
C VAL A 41 22.85 -13.12 11.26
N TYR A 42 23.58 -13.68 10.29
CA TYR A 42 24.53 -12.94 9.46
C TYR A 42 24.01 -12.86 8.03
N PHE A 43 23.76 -11.64 7.55
CA PHE A 43 23.42 -11.39 6.16
C PHE A 43 24.70 -11.20 5.34
N TYR A 44 24.79 -11.86 4.19
CA TYR A 44 25.97 -11.80 3.33
C TYR A 44 25.60 -11.93 1.85
N ASP A 45 26.49 -11.47 0.96
CA ASP A 45 26.40 -11.70 -0.49
C ASP A 45 27.56 -12.61 -0.95
N SER A 46 27.44 -13.24 -2.13
CA SER A 46 28.43 -14.16 -2.68
C SER A 46 29.83 -13.54 -2.82
N GLN A 47 29.91 -12.24 -3.06
CA GLN A 47 31.18 -11.52 -3.20
C GLN A 47 31.88 -11.36 -1.84
N SER A 48 31.11 -11.41 -0.75
CA SER A 48 31.58 -11.12 0.60
C SER A 48 31.65 -12.35 1.52
N VAL A 49 31.43 -13.57 0.99
CA VAL A 49 31.48 -14.84 1.75
C VAL A 49 32.78 -15.01 2.54
N GLY A 50 33.91 -14.58 1.98
CA GLY A 50 35.21 -14.63 2.67
C GLY A 50 35.22 -13.84 3.99
N GLY A 51 34.40 -12.79 4.09
CA GLY A 51 34.21 -12.00 5.29
C GLY A 51 33.58 -12.76 6.45
N LEU A 52 32.74 -13.78 6.19
CA LEU A 52 32.07 -14.57 7.24
C LEU A 52 33.07 -15.25 8.18
N SER A 53 34.20 -15.72 7.65
CA SER A 53 35.27 -16.34 8.43
C SER A 53 35.89 -15.42 9.49
N ARG A 54 35.77 -14.10 9.32
CA ARG A 54 36.28 -13.09 10.26
C ARG A 54 35.31 -12.79 11.39
N VAL A 55 34.00 -13.00 11.16
CA VAL A 55 32.95 -12.57 12.10
C VAL A 55 32.31 -13.75 12.85
N LEU A 56 32.30 -14.95 12.26
CA LEU A 56 31.76 -16.15 12.89
C LEU A 56 32.86 -16.94 13.62
N PRO A 57 32.70 -17.22 14.93
CA PRO A 57 33.65 -18.04 15.68
C PRO A 57 33.70 -19.46 15.12
N LYS A 58 34.87 -19.88 14.60
CA LYS A 58 35.13 -21.26 14.11
C LYS A 58 34.09 -21.82 13.13
N ILE A 59 33.69 -21.08 12.08
CA ILE A 59 33.10 -21.78 10.92
C ILE A 59 34.12 -22.82 10.43
N THR A 60 33.69 -24.08 10.35
CA THR A 60 34.48 -25.14 9.71
C THR A 60 34.72 -24.81 8.23
N GLN A 61 35.91 -25.13 7.69
CA GLN A 61 36.16 -24.96 6.24
C GLN A 61 35.11 -25.68 5.38
N THR A 62 34.55 -26.78 5.88
CA THR A 62 33.42 -27.52 5.29
C THR A 62 32.17 -26.66 5.15
N VAL A 63 31.81 -25.88 6.18
CA VAL A 63 30.66 -24.98 6.14
C VAL A 63 30.93 -23.78 5.23
N LEU A 64 32.13 -23.20 5.27
CA LEU A 64 32.52 -22.15 4.29
C LEU A 64 32.45 -22.68 2.85
N ALA A 65 32.87 -23.91 2.60
CA ALA A 65 32.77 -24.54 1.28
C ALA A 65 31.31 -24.72 0.84
N LYS A 66 30.42 -25.14 1.76
CA LYS A 66 28.96 -25.23 1.50
C LYS A 66 28.35 -23.88 1.17
N LEU A 67 28.72 -22.80 1.88
CA LEU A 67 28.22 -21.43 1.61
C LEU A 67 28.75 -20.83 0.30
N LYS A 68 29.90 -21.29 -0.20
CA LYS A 68 30.48 -20.87 -1.48
C LYS A 68 29.85 -21.57 -2.68
N ASP A 69 29.04 -22.61 -2.48
CA ASP A 69 28.41 -23.35 -3.57
C ASP A 69 27.37 -22.49 -4.28
N LYS A 70 27.70 -22.05 -5.50
CA LYS A 70 26.86 -21.22 -6.35
C LYS A 70 25.60 -21.92 -6.85
N LYS A 71 25.51 -23.26 -6.79
CA LYS A 71 24.33 -24.01 -7.23
C LYS A 71 23.16 -23.97 -6.23
N ARG A 72 23.39 -23.48 -5.01
CA ARG A 72 22.35 -23.25 -4.01
C ARG A 72 21.81 -21.84 -4.14
N THR A 73 20.82 -21.67 -5.01
CA THR A 73 20.32 -20.36 -5.42
C THR A 73 19.12 -19.84 -4.61
N ASP A 74 18.50 -20.65 -3.73
CA ASP A 74 17.16 -20.31 -3.21
C ASP A 74 16.90 -20.48 -1.71
N SER A 75 17.80 -21.05 -0.93
CA SER A 75 17.47 -21.42 0.45
C SER A 75 18.32 -20.68 1.46
N LEU A 76 17.67 -20.05 2.44
CA LEU A 76 18.24 -19.83 3.77
C LEU A 76 19.13 -21.01 4.15
N ASP A 77 20.45 -20.85 4.04
CA ASP A 77 21.40 -21.87 4.46
C ASP A 77 21.50 -21.81 5.98
N TRP A 78 20.64 -22.60 6.63
CA TRP A 78 20.75 -22.87 8.05
C TRP A 78 22.05 -23.63 8.31
N ILE A 79 23.03 -22.94 8.88
CA ILE A 79 24.16 -23.59 9.51
C ILE A 79 23.81 -23.74 10.98
N GLN A 80 23.11 -24.82 11.32
CA GLN A 80 22.91 -25.20 12.73
C GLN A 80 24.15 -25.96 13.22
N GLU A 81 25.27 -25.26 13.39
CA GLU A 81 26.38 -25.76 14.22
C GLU A 81 26.04 -25.39 15.67
N SER A 82 25.22 -26.21 16.34
CA SER A 82 25.07 -26.37 17.81
C SER A 82 25.03 -25.14 18.76
N ALA A 83 25.02 -23.89 18.28
CA ALA A 83 25.32 -22.69 19.08
C ALA A 83 24.52 -21.43 18.67
N GLY A 84 23.36 -21.58 17.99
CA GLY A 84 22.45 -20.45 17.74
C GLY A 84 22.87 -19.50 16.61
N TYR A 85 23.68 -19.96 15.65
CA TYR A 85 24.10 -19.17 14.48
C TYR A 85 23.25 -19.45 13.24
N SER A 86 23.10 -18.46 12.37
CA SER A 86 22.43 -18.58 11.07
C SER A 86 23.06 -17.62 10.07
N ALA A 87 23.15 -18.04 8.80
CA ALA A 87 23.64 -17.19 7.73
C ALA A 87 22.57 -17.08 6.63
N VAL A 88 22.34 -15.87 6.13
CA VAL A 88 21.33 -15.60 5.11
C VAL A 88 22.02 -14.97 3.90
N LYS A 89 22.02 -15.71 2.80
CA LYS A 89 22.57 -15.26 1.53
C LYS A 89 21.61 -14.30 0.84
N LEU A 90 22.10 -13.14 0.44
CA LEU A 90 21.37 -12.09 -0.26
C LEU A 90 22.13 -11.73 -1.56
N ASP A 91 21.97 -12.53 -2.61
CA ASP A 91 22.62 -12.27 -3.91
C ASP A 91 21.75 -11.46 -4.87
N ASP A 92 20.43 -11.58 -4.76
CA ASP A 92 19.52 -10.90 -5.66
C ASP A 92 19.33 -9.45 -5.23
N ARG A 93 19.77 -8.54 -6.09
CA ARG A 93 19.67 -7.09 -5.87
C ARG A 93 18.32 -6.51 -6.30
N GLN A 94 17.44 -7.30 -6.92
CA GLN A 94 16.06 -6.86 -7.17
C GLN A 94 15.32 -6.75 -5.84
N ILE A 95 14.81 -5.55 -5.54
CA ILE A 95 14.20 -5.22 -4.24
C ILE A 95 13.11 -6.21 -3.86
N PHE A 96 12.24 -6.62 -4.79
CA PHE A 96 11.22 -7.63 -4.52
C PHE A 96 11.80 -8.95 -3.99
N LYS A 97 12.86 -9.47 -4.62
CA LYS A 97 13.46 -10.75 -4.19
C LYS A 97 14.23 -10.60 -2.89
N LEU A 98 14.93 -9.49 -2.69
CA LEU A 98 15.55 -9.13 -1.41
C LEU A 98 14.51 -9.11 -0.28
N GLN A 99 13.40 -8.40 -0.47
CA GLN A 99 12.32 -8.32 0.51
C GLN A 99 11.73 -9.69 0.85
N VAL A 100 11.49 -10.54 -0.16
CA VAL A 100 11.01 -11.91 0.06
C VAL A 100 12.01 -12.74 0.84
N ALA A 101 13.31 -12.63 0.54
CA ALA A 101 14.36 -13.34 1.26
C ALA A 101 14.45 -12.89 2.73
N LEU A 102 14.41 -11.57 2.98
CA LEU A 102 14.41 -10.99 4.32
C LEU A 102 13.16 -11.41 5.10
N ARG A 103 11.97 -11.32 4.51
CA ARG A 103 10.70 -11.76 5.12
C ARG A 103 10.75 -13.22 5.54
N LYS A 104 11.16 -14.12 4.62
CA LYS A 104 11.31 -15.56 4.90
C LYS A 104 12.38 -15.84 5.96
N ALA A 105 13.42 -15.02 6.04
CA ALA A 105 14.45 -15.14 7.07
C ALA A 105 13.88 -14.73 8.43
N MET A 106 13.23 -13.56 8.50
CA MET A 106 12.71 -13.01 9.74
C MET A 106 11.57 -13.83 10.33
N SER A 107 10.72 -14.46 9.50
CA SER A 107 9.63 -15.33 9.98
C SER A 107 10.11 -16.54 10.79
N LYS A 108 11.39 -16.91 10.69
CA LYS A 108 11.99 -17.99 11.49
C LYS A 108 12.42 -17.53 12.88
N PHE A 109 12.55 -16.22 13.10
CA PHE A 109 13.05 -15.61 14.33
C PHE A 109 11.98 -14.81 15.08
N THR A 110 10.77 -14.70 14.54
CA THR A 110 9.61 -14.08 15.19
C THR A 110 9.08 -14.93 16.36
N ASP A 111 9.13 -16.27 16.25
CA ASP A 111 8.50 -17.19 17.22
C ASP A 111 9.48 -17.93 18.15
N VAL A 112 10.76 -17.55 18.18
CA VAL A 112 11.81 -18.24 18.98
C VAL A 112 11.77 -17.91 20.48
N GLY A 113 10.57 -17.75 21.06
CA GLY A 113 10.36 -17.45 22.48
C GLY A 113 11.01 -16.14 22.94
N ASP A 114 11.59 -16.12 24.14
CA ASP A 114 12.22 -14.94 24.74
C ASP A 114 13.68 -14.71 24.30
N ALA A 115 14.20 -15.51 23.37
CA ALA A 115 15.59 -15.45 22.94
C ALA A 115 15.98 -14.10 22.32
N ASP A 116 17.18 -13.59 22.62
CA ASP A 116 17.70 -12.38 21.95
C ASP A 116 18.15 -12.72 20.53
N VAL A 117 17.69 -11.94 19.54
CA VAL A 117 18.07 -12.12 18.13
C VAL A 117 18.99 -11.00 17.69
N TYR A 118 20.21 -11.34 17.29
CA TYR A 118 21.25 -10.45 16.81
C TYR A 118 21.34 -10.54 15.28
N LEU A 119 21.21 -9.42 14.59
CA LEU A 119 21.20 -9.32 13.13
C LEU A 119 22.46 -8.56 12.68
N SER A 120 23.32 -9.19 11.90
CA SER A 120 24.58 -8.59 11.42
C SER A 120 24.53 -8.37 9.90
N ILE A 121 24.86 -7.15 9.49
CA ILE A 121 24.94 -6.71 8.08
C ILE A 121 26.36 -6.31 7.66
N ASP A 122 27.36 -6.50 8.54
CA ASP A 122 28.74 -6.05 8.32
C ASP A 122 29.46 -6.78 7.19
N VAL A 123 29.03 -8.01 6.92
CA VAL A 123 29.61 -8.84 5.86
C VAL A 123 29.19 -8.34 4.49
N LEU A 124 28.07 -7.63 4.35
CA LEU A 124 27.59 -7.15 3.06
C LEU A 124 28.52 -6.09 2.46
N SER A 125 28.59 -6.09 1.12
CA SER A 125 29.20 -5.01 0.33
C SER A 125 28.60 -3.63 0.69
N GLU A 126 29.41 -2.58 0.60
CA GLU A 126 29.03 -1.23 1.06
C GLU A 126 27.77 -0.71 0.37
N ASP A 127 27.74 -0.74 -0.96
CA ASP A 127 26.62 -0.26 -1.79
C ASP A 127 25.31 -1.00 -1.51
N PHE A 128 25.39 -2.24 -1.02
CA PHE A 128 24.22 -3.08 -0.76
C PHE A 128 23.77 -3.04 0.70
N ARG A 129 24.68 -2.74 1.64
CA ARG A 129 24.42 -2.76 3.09
C ARG A 129 23.28 -1.85 3.50
N LEU A 130 23.24 -0.62 2.99
CA LEU A 130 22.18 0.35 3.33
C LEU A 130 20.83 -0.06 2.75
N THR A 131 20.81 -0.60 1.53
CA THR A 131 19.60 -1.16 0.90
C THR A 131 19.03 -2.33 1.71
N VAL A 132 19.91 -3.24 2.17
CA VAL A 132 19.51 -4.36 3.05
C VAL A 132 19.02 -3.84 4.39
N LEU A 133 19.71 -2.87 5.00
CA LEU A 133 19.31 -2.26 6.26
C LEU A 133 17.90 -1.68 6.19
N GLU A 134 17.62 -0.85 5.17
CA GLU A 134 16.32 -0.22 4.99
C GLU A 134 15.21 -1.28 4.82
N ASN A 135 15.41 -2.26 3.93
CA ASN A 135 14.41 -3.30 3.68
C ASN A 135 14.25 -4.27 4.88
N LEU A 136 15.31 -4.55 5.62
CA LEU A 136 15.25 -5.39 6.82
C LEU A 136 14.43 -4.71 7.92
N LEU A 137 14.66 -3.41 8.16
CA LEU A 137 13.88 -2.64 9.11
C LEU A 137 12.41 -2.55 8.67
N LYS A 138 12.13 -2.31 7.38
CA LYS A 138 10.77 -2.35 6.84
C LYS A 138 10.09 -3.70 7.10
N VAL A 139 10.75 -4.82 6.82
CA VAL A 139 10.24 -6.17 7.14
C VAL A 139 9.92 -6.30 8.64
N ILE A 140 10.86 -5.94 9.52
CA ILE A 140 10.69 -6.06 10.97
C ILE A 140 9.50 -5.23 11.47
N TYR A 141 9.35 -4.00 11.00
CA TYR A 141 8.27 -3.11 11.46
C TYR A 141 6.92 -3.41 10.79
N CYS A 142 6.89 -3.94 9.56
CA CYS A 142 5.65 -4.29 8.85
C CYS A 142 5.04 -5.65 9.24
N GLU A 143 5.82 -6.56 9.83
CA GLU A 143 5.29 -7.80 10.42
C GLU A 143 4.22 -7.51 11.49
N GLN A 144 4.30 -6.34 12.13
CA GLN A 144 3.38 -5.94 13.18
C GLN A 144 2.18 -5.20 12.64
N HIS A 145 1.26 -5.96 12.08
CA HIS A 145 -0.03 -5.44 11.65
C HIS A 145 -1.09 -5.69 12.72
N ILE A 146 -1.72 -4.61 13.19
CA ILE A 146 -2.86 -4.70 14.09
C ILE A 146 -4.04 -5.17 13.25
N ARG A 147 -4.44 -6.43 13.40
CA ARG A 147 -5.67 -6.93 12.78
C ARG A 147 -6.88 -6.58 13.65
N PRO A 148 -7.96 -6.02 13.07
CA PRO A 148 -9.25 -5.96 13.73
C PRO A 148 -9.70 -7.37 14.16
N SER A 149 -10.15 -7.52 15.41
CA SER A 149 -10.67 -8.80 15.92
C SER A 149 -11.95 -8.58 16.71
N GLY A 150 -12.99 -9.33 16.37
CA GLY A 150 -14.22 -9.42 17.14
C GLY A 150 -14.17 -10.47 18.27
N LYS A 151 -13.07 -11.21 18.42
CA LYS A 151 -12.92 -12.22 19.48
C LYS A 151 -12.61 -11.55 20.81
N LYS A 152 -13.19 -12.08 21.90
CA LYS A 152 -12.94 -11.62 23.29
C LYS A 152 -11.49 -11.83 23.72
N GLU A 153 -10.81 -12.81 23.14
CA GLU A 153 -9.37 -13.01 23.35
C GLU A 153 -8.61 -11.80 22.83
N LYS A 154 -7.93 -11.10 23.75
CA LYS A 154 -6.94 -10.10 23.36
C LYS A 154 -5.87 -10.82 22.57
N ILE A 155 -5.72 -10.49 21.29
CA ILE A 155 -4.49 -10.78 20.56
C ILE A 155 -3.37 -10.09 21.36
N SER A 156 -2.61 -10.87 22.12
CA SER A 156 -1.56 -10.33 22.97
C SER A 156 -0.36 -10.02 22.09
N PHE A 157 0.04 -8.75 22.10
CA PHE A 157 1.28 -8.32 21.49
C PHE A 157 2.45 -8.85 22.31
N LYS A 158 3.19 -9.82 21.77
CA LYS A 158 4.49 -10.21 22.32
C LYS A 158 5.56 -9.36 21.66
N GLU A 159 6.04 -8.37 22.39
CA GLU A 159 7.16 -7.54 21.94
C GLU A 159 8.42 -8.42 21.83
N LYS A 160 9.08 -8.38 20.67
CA LYS A 160 10.35 -9.01 20.38
C LYS A 160 11.40 -7.92 20.20
N GLN A 161 12.52 -8.08 20.90
CA GLN A 161 13.66 -7.20 20.76
C GLN A 161 14.66 -7.81 19.77
N PHE A 162 15.01 -7.05 18.74
CA PHE A 162 16.09 -7.36 17.80
C PHE A 162 17.31 -6.48 18.10
N HIS A 163 18.50 -7.03 17.96
CA HIS A 163 19.76 -6.32 18.08
C HIS A 163 20.42 -6.21 16.71
N LEU A 164 20.35 -5.05 16.07
CA LEU A 164 21.07 -4.84 14.82
C LEU A 164 22.52 -4.46 15.12
N VAL A 165 23.47 -5.19 14.54
CA VAL A 165 24.91 -5.02 14.74
C VAL A 165 25.54 -4.61 13.42
N SER A 166 26.17 -3.44 13.40
CA SER A 166 27.03 -3.06 12.29
C SER A 166 28.10 -2.05 12.72
N SER A 167 29.36 -2.38 12.50
CA SER A 167 30.51 -1.48 12.66
C SER A 167 30.69 -0.52 11.49
N LYS A 168 29.96 -0.73 10.39
CA LYS A 168 30.08 0.01 9.14
C LYS A 168 28.87 0.91 8.83
N VAL A 169 28.01 1.14 9.83
CA VAL A 169 26.87 2.05 9.78
C VAL A 169 26.98 2.96 10.99
N SER A 170 26.90 4.28 10.80
CA SER A 170 26.88 5.21 11.92
C SER A 170 25.52 5.20 12.63
N SER A 171 25.48 5.58 13.91
CA SER A 171 24.22 5.72 14.65
C SER A 171 23.26 6.73 14.02
N VAL A 172 23.79 7.77 13.37
CA VAL A 172 23.00 8.79 12.64
C VAL A 172 22.32 8.16 11.43
N GLN A 173 23.10 7.50 10.56
CA GLN A 173 22.54 6.80 9.38
C GLN A 173 21.51 5.74 9.77
N PHE A 174 21.76 4.97 10.84
CA PHE A 174 20.79 4.01 11.34
C PHE A 174 19.49 4.72 11.76
N SER A 175 19.58 5.80 12.53
CA SER A 175 18.40 6.53 13.03
C SER A 175 17.54 7.08 11.90
N GLU A 176 18.16 7.67 10.87
CA GLU A 176 17.44 8.20 9.70
C GLU A 176 16.71 7.09 8.92
N ILE A 177 17.38 5.96 8.70
CA ILE A 177 16.78 4.81 8.00
C ILE A 177 15.67 4.17 8.87
N GLU A 178 15.87 4.08 10.18
CA GLU A 178 14.87 3.56 11.12
C GLU A 178 13.62 4.42 11.14
N GLU A 179 13.75 5.74 11.17
CA GLU A 179 12.62 6.67 11.14
C GLU A 179 11.80 6.51 9.85
N ARG A 180 12.47 6.47 8.69
CA ARG A 180 11.82 6.22 7.39
C ARG A 180 11.11 4.87 7.35
N ALA A 181 11.75 3.81 7.86
CA ALA A 181 11.17 2.47 7.91
C ALA A 181 9.93 2.42 8.83
N LYS A 182 9.96 3.08 9.99
CA LYS A 182 8.80 3.20 10.90
C LYS A 182 7.67 4.02 10.27
N SER A 183 7.99 5.13 9.61
CA SER A 183 6.99 5.96 8.93
C SER A 183 6.26 5.17 7.84
N PHE A 184 7.01 4.46 7.00
CA PHE A 184 6.45 3.55 6.01
C PHE A 184 5.59 2.44 6.65
N ALA A 185 6.09 1.77 7.69
CA ALA A 185 5.35 0.69 8.35
C ALA A 185 4.04 1.17 9.00
N ALA A 186 4.03 2.37 9.61
CA ALA A 186 2.82 2.98 10.15
C ALA A 186 1.77 3.29 9.07
N THR A 187 2.20 3.79 7.91
CA THR A 187 1.30 4.25 6.85
C THR A 187 0.78 3.10 5.99
N ASN A 188 1.61 2.12 5.66
CA ASN A 188 1.18 0.85 5.06
C ASN A 188 0.27 0.06 6.03
N GLY A 189 0.64 0.01 7.32
CA GLY A 189 -0.16 -0.63 8.36
C GLY A 189 -1.53 0.04 8.55
N LEU A 190 -1.63 1.37 8.38
CA LEU A 190 -2.92 2.07 8.38
C LEU A 190 -3.79 1.61 7.21
N ALA A 191 -3.24 1.53 5.99
CA ALA A 191 -3.97 1.06 4.82
C ALA A 191 -4.53 -0.36 5.03
N ARG A 192 -3.68 -1.27 5.53
CA ARG A 192 -4.07 -2.65 5.86
C ARG A 192 -5.12 -2.70 6.98
N TYR A 193 -5.00 -1.83 7.98
CA TYR A 193 -5.92 -1.81 9.12
C TYR A 193 -7.32 -1.43 8.69
N LEU A 194 -7.43 -0.39 7.87
CA LEU A 194 -8.72 0.07 7.37
C LEU A 194 -9.35 -0.96 6.44
N ALA A 195 -8.58 -1.56 5.54
CA ALA A 195 -9.05 -2.60 4.63
C ALA A 195 -9.57 -3.85 5.36
N GLU A 196 -9.01 -4.20 6.52
CA GLU A 196 -9.46 -5.34 7.32
C GLU A 196 -10.61 -4.99 8.29
N LEU A 197 -11.00 -3.72 8.44
CA LEU A 197 -12.14 -3.38 9.29
C LEU A 197 -13.43 -3.91 8.66
N PRO A 198 -14.30 -4.58 9.43
CA PRO A 198 -15.54 -5.09 8.88
C PRO A 198 -16.50 -3.93 8.56
N ALA A 199 -17.36 -4.12 7.55
CA ALA A 199 -18.24 -3.07 7.03
C ALA A 199 -19.27 -2.53 8.04
N ASN A 200 -19.55 -3.26 9.13
CA ASN A 200 -20.39 -2.75 10.22
C ASN A 200 -19.65 -1.79 11.17
N VAL A 201 -18.32 -1.72 11.07
CA VAL A 201 -17.44 -0.86 11.85
C VAL A 201 -16.93 0.30 11.01
N LEU A 202 -16.41 0.00 9.81
CA LEU A 202 -16.02 1.01 8.83
C LEU A 202 -17.15 1.22 7.83
N THR A 203 -18.02 2.18 8.15
CA THR A 203 -19.18 2.57 7.34
C THR A 203 -18.88 3.88 6.63
N SER A 204 -19.70 4.23 5.64
CA SER A 204 -19.68 5.55 4.99
C SER A 204 -19.79 6.74 5.97
N LYS A 205 -20.38 6.51 7.16
CA LYS A 205 -20.48 7.50 8.25
C LYS A 205 -19.25 7.56 9.16
N SER A 206 -18.67 6.41 9.53
CA SER A 206 -17.53 6.37 10.44
C SER A 206 -16.21 6.67 9.73
N TYR A 207 -16.08 6.30 8.46
CA TYR A 207 -14.84 6.44 7.72
C TYR A 207 -14.30 7.88 7.60
N PRO A 208 -15.10 8.92 7.26
CA PRO A 208 -14.59 10.30 7.23
C PRO A 208 -14.14 10.81 8.61
N LEU A 209 -14.74 10.34 9.71
CA LEU A 209 -14.34 10.71 11.07
C LEU A 209 -12.97 10.11 11.42
N LEU A 210 -12.73 8.85 11.06
CA LEU A 210 -11.44 8.19 11.25
C LEU A 210 -10.34 8.84 10.41
N SER A 211 -10.69 9.20 9.18
CA SER A 211 -9.80 9.92 8.27
C SER A 211 -9.41 11.28 8.84
N ALA A 212 -10.36 12.02 9.41
CA ALA A 212 -10.09 13.26 10.13
C ALA A 212 -9.13 13.04 11.32
N ASP A 213 -9.33 11.95 12.07
CA ASP A 213 -8.49 11.58 13.22
C ASP A 213 -7.06 11.19 12.86
N VAL A 214 -6.84 10.66 11.66
CA VAL A 214 -5.51 10.40 11.10
C VAL A 214 -4.87 11.73 10.71
N VAL A 215 -5.52 12.51 9.84
CA VAL A 215 -4.88 13.68 9.24
C VAL A 215 -4.68 14.85 10.22
N LYS A 216 -5.47 14.96 11.29
CA LYS A 216 -5.27 15.99 12.34
C LYS A 216 -3.92 15.87 13.05
N LYS A 217 -3.27 14.71 12.99
CA LYS A 217 -1.94 14.47 13.56
C LYS A 217 -0.82 14.96 12.64
N ILE A 218 -1.13 15.32 11.40
CA ILE A 218 -0.16 15.78 10.41
C ILE A 218 -0.12 17.31 10.45
N LYS A 219 1.06 17.87 10.71
CA LYS A 219 1.26 19.31 10.80
C LYS A 219 0.90 20.00 9.47
N GLY A 220 0.12 21.07 9.55
CA GLY A 220 -0.23 21.90 8.39
C GLY A 220 -1.35 21.34 7.51
N VAL A 221 -1.91 20.17 7.82
CA VAL A 221 -3.04 19.60 7.08
C VAL A 221 -4.36 20.18 7.58
N LYS A 222 -5.23 20.58 6.65
CA LYS A 222 -6.64 20.89 6.90
C LYS A 222 -7.51 19.87 6.19
N SER A 223 -8.62 19.47 6.81
CA SER A 223 -9.57 18.56 6.19
C SER A 223 -11.01 19.02 6.30
N ARG A 224 -11.85 18.51 5.40
CA ARG A 224 -13.30 18.73 5.35
C ARG A 224 -14.00 17.57 4.67
N PHE A 225 -15.32 17.48 4.86
CA PHE A 225 -16.15 16.47 4.24
C PHE A 225 -17.30 17.12 3.46
N ILE A 226 -17.47 16.75 2.19
CA ILE A 226 -18.61 17.15 1.35
C ILE A 226 -19.57 15.97 1.27
N GLY A 227 -20.71 16.04 1.96
CA GLY A 227 -21.71 14.97 1.93
C GLY A 227 -22.49 14.88 0.61
N ALA A 228 -23.10 13.73 0.36
CA ALA A 228 -23.86 13.39 -0.84
C ALA A 228 -24.87 14.46 -1.31
N ASN A 229 -25.64 15.06 -0.39
CA ASN A 229 -26.60 16.12 -0.74
C ASN A 229 -25.92 17.36 -1.34
N ARG A 230 -24.74 17.72 -0.83
CA ARG A 230 -23.98 18.85 -1.36
C ARG A 230 -23.33 18.48 -2.69
N LEU A 231 -22.85 17.25 -2.85
CA LEU A 231 -22.36 16.73 -4.13
C LEU A 231 -23.44 16.78 -5.22
N LYS A 232 -24.67 16.36 -4.90
CA LYS A 232 -25.84 16.50 -5.78
C LYS A 232 -26.05 17.95 -6.22
N GLN A 233 -26.03 18.90 -5.29
CA GLN A 233 -26.18 20.33 -5.60
C GLN A 233 -25.05 20.88 -6.46
N MET A 234 -23.85 20.31 -6.36
CA MET A 234 -22.69 20.69 -7.16
C MET A 234 -22.72 20.08 -8.57
N GLY A 235 -23.66 19.19 -8.88
CA GLY A 235 -23.70 18.47 -10.16
C GLY A 235 -22.83 17.21 -10.20
N ALA A 236 -22.30 16.73 -9.07
CA ALA A 236 -21.59 15.46 -8.98
C ALA A 236 -22.60 14.29 -8.96
N GLY A 237 -23.30 14.11 -10.08
CA GLY A 237 -24.39 13.15 -10.22
C GLY A 237 -23.94 11.70 -10.32
N ALA A 238 -22.74 11.43 -10.84
CA ALA A 238 -22.21 10.07 -10.96
C ALA A 238 -21.92 9.46 -9.58
N ALA A 239 -21.20 10.18 -8.71
CA ALA A 239 -20.96 9.78 -7.34
C ALA A 239 -22.26 9.75 -6.52
N TYR A 240 -23.14 10.74 -6.69
CA TYR A 240 -24.42 10.78 -5.99
C TYR A 240 -25.31 9.56 -6.33
N ALA A 241 -25.31 9.12 -7.59
CA ALA A 241 -26.10 7.97 -8.04
C ALA A 241 -25.75 6.67 -7.29
N VAL A 242 -24.47 6.47 -6.96
CA VAL A 242 -24.02 5.34 -6.13
C VAL A 242 -24.42 5.58 -4.66
N MET A 243 -24.15 6.77 -4.13
CA MET A 243 -24.35 7.08 -2.70
C MET A 243 -25.82 7.02 -2.25
N LYS A 244 -26.77 7.39 -3.12
CA LYS A 244 -28.21 7.38 -2.78
C LYS A 244 -28.78 5.99 -2.51
N GLY A 245 -28.10 4.93 -2.96
CA GLY A 245 -28.52 3.55 -2.69
C GLY A 245 -28.42 3.15 -1.21
N SER A 246 -27.58 3.80 -0.41
CA SER A 246 -27.41 3.46 1.00
C SER A 246 -28.51 4.07 1.89
N PRO A 247 -29.37 3.26 2.55
CA PRO A 247 -30.39 3.76 3.48
C PRO A 247 -29.77 4.38 4.75
N ARG A 248 -28.46 4.22 4.95
CA ARG A 248 -27.70 4.84 6.04
C ARG A 248 -27.40 6.32 5.77
N GLY A 249 -27.78 6.83 4.59
CA GLY A 249 -27.79 8.25 4.24
C GLY A 249 -26.40 8.91 4.26
N ALA A 250 -25.34 8.12 4.09
CA ALA A 250 -23.97 8.57 4.27
C ALA A 250 -23.11 8.18 3.07
N GLY A 251 -22.29 9.15 2.67
CA GLY A 251 -21.41 9.10 1.51
C GLY A 251 -20.97 10.52 1.18
N GLY A 252 -19.82 10.67 0.55
CA GLY A 252 -19.28 11.98 0.22
C GLY A 252 -17.79 11.98 -0.04
N PHE A 253 -17.24 13.17 -0.27
CA PHE A 253 -15.81 13.37 -0.47
C PHE A 253 -15.17 13.82 0.82
N PHE A 254 -14.27 13.00 1.36
CA PHE A 254 -13.33 13.45 2.38
C PHE A 254 -12.13 14.09 1.69
N ILE A 255 -11.82 15.32 2.07
CA ILE A 255 -10.76 16.11 1.45
C ILE A 255 -9.79 16.54 2.52
N ALA A 256 -8.49 16.26 2.34
CA ALA A 256 -7.41 16.77 3.18
C ALA A 256 -6.38 17.49 2.30
N GLN A 257 -5.89 18.62 2.77
CA GLN A 257 -4.98 19.47 2.00
C GLN A 257 -3.86 19.98 2.88
N ARG A 258 -2.65 19.97 2.32
CA ARG A 258 -1.47 20.58 2.91
C ARG A 258 -0.80 21.45 1.87
N ARG A 259 -0.54 22.70 2.25
CA ARG A 259 0.23 23.62 1.40
C ARG A 259 1.73 23.42 1.62
N GLY A 260 2.47 23.31 0.53
CA GLY A 260 3.91 23.43 0.47
C GLY A 260 4.33 24.88 0.25
N ARG A 261 5.48 25.08 -0.42
CA ARG A 261 5.99 26.42 -0.73
C ARG A 261 5.16 27.11 -1.80
N ARG A 262 5.29 28.44 -1.91
CA ARG A 262 4.66 29.20 -3.00
C ARG A 262 5.19 28.70 -4.35
N GLY A 263 4.29 28.37 -5.28
CA GLY A 263 4.65 27.82 -6.59
C GLY A 263 5.10 26.36 -6.54
N ALA A 264 4.82 25.65 -5.45
CA ALA A 264 5.07 24.21 -5.36
C ALA A 264 4.30 23.41 -6.41
N THR A 265 4.90 22.30 -6.84
CA THR A 265 4.19 21.23 -7.53
C THR A 265 3.00 20.79 -6.69
N LYS A 266 1.86 20.61 -7.36
CA LYS A 266 0.58 20.21 -6.77
C LYS A 266 0.27 18.78 -7.14
N VAL A 267 0.27 17.92 -6.14
CA VAL A 267 -0.04 16.49 -6.28
C VAL A 267 -1.37 16.20 -5.61
N THR A 268 -2.28 15.57 -6.34
CA THR A 268 -3.56 15.11 -5.80
C THR A 268 -3.62 13.58 -5.79
N LEU A 269 -3.83 13.01 -4.60
CA LEU A 269 -4.13 11.60 -4.43
C LEU A 269 -5.63 11.39 -4.35
N VAL A 270 -6.16 10.47 -5.15
CA VAL A 270 -7.57 10.11 -5.16
C VAL A 270 -7.72 8.63 -4.79
N GLY A 271 -8.77 8.26 -4.07
CA GLY A 271 -8.97 6.85 -3.72
C GLY A 271 -10.42 6.40 -3.65
N LYS A 272 -10.72 5.24 -4.25
CA LYS A 272 -12.01 4.54 -4.18
C LYS A 272 -12.28 4.10 -2.74
N GLY A 273 -13.36 4.59 -2.14
CA GLY A 273 -13.73 4.37 -0.74
C GLY A 273 -15.07 3.67 -0.55
N LEU A 274 -15.33 2.58 -1.28
CA LEU A 274 -16.55 1.79 -1.15
C LEU A 274 -16.47 0.92 0.10
N CYS A 275 -17.10 1.35 1.19
CA CYS A 275 -17.03 0.65 2.48
C CYS A 275 -17.72 -0.73 2.44
N PHE A 276 -18.65 -0.91 1.52
CA PHE A 276 -19.22 -2.20 1.16
C PHE A 276 -19.87 -2.11 -0.21
N ASP A 277 -19.76 -3.18 -0.98
CA ASP A 277 -20.29 -3.27 -2.34
C ASP A 277 -21.10 -4.56 -2.51
N THR A 278 -22.42 -4.42 -2.71
CA THR A 278 -23.32 -5.52 -3.05
C THR A 278 -23.48 -5.69 -4.56
N GLY A 279 -22.99 -4.75 -5.36
CA GLY A 279 -23.25 -4.58 -6.79
C GLY A 279 -24.52 -3.84 -7.15
N GLY A 280 -25.25 -3.28 -6.17
CA GLY A 280 -26.55 -2.65 -6.44
C GLY A 280 -27.55 -3.64 -7.04
N TYR A 281 -28.36 -3.19 -8.02
CA TYR A 281 -29.34 -4.06 -8.70
C TYR A 281 -28.70 -5.18 -9.52
N ASN A 282 -27.48 -4.97 -10.03
CA ASN A 282 -26.60 -6.01 -10.56
C ASN A 282 -25.92 -6.76 -9.40
N ILE A 283 -26.74 -7.41 -8.57
CA ILE A 283 -26.28 -7.99 -7.31
C ILE A 283 -25.18 -9.05 -7.51
N LYS A 284 -24.11 -8.94 -6.74
CA LYS A 284 -23.05 -9.96 -6.69
C LYS A 284 -23.63 -11.28 -6.19
N THR A 285 -23.67 -12.30 -7.04
CA THR A 285 -24.09 -13.66 -6.66
C THR A 285 -22.95 -14.50 -6.09
N SER A 286 -21.70 -14.06 -6.28
CA SER A 286 -20.47 -14.65 -5.76
C SER A 286 -19.49 -13.54 -5.34
N HIS A 287 -18.44 -13.88 -4.59
CA HIS A 287 -17.38 -12.95 -4.16
C HIS A 287 -17.76 -11.77 -3.25
N MET A 288 -19.04 -11.62 -2.87
CA MET A 288 -19.49 -10.59 -1.91
C MET A 288 -18.80 -10.67 -0.53
N TYR A 289 -18.37 -11.87 -0.11
CA TYR A 289 -17.78 -12.16 1.22
C TYR A 289 -16.57 -11.29 1.60
N SER A 290 -15.92 -10.60 0.66
CA SER A 290 -14.74 -9.76 0.92
C SER A 290 -14.94 -8.28 0.58
N MET A 291 -16.13 -7.85 0.19
CA MET A 291 -16.39 -6.50 -0.35
C MET A 291 -16.33 -5.37 0.68
N HIS A 292 -16.03 -5.66 1.95
CA HIS A 292 -15.59 -4.63 2.90
C HIS A 292 -14.20 -4.07 2.54
N LYS A 293 -13.41 -4.81 1.76
CA LYS A 293 -12.08 -4.39 1.28
C LYS A 293 -12.16 -3.46 0.06
N ASP A 294 -13.35 -3.19 -0.47
CA ASP A 294 -13.52 -2.40 -1.70
C ASP A 294 -13.25 -0.88 -1.53
N MET A 295 -12.87 -0.50 -0.30
CA MET A 295 -12.36 0.81 0.06
C MET A 295 -10.82 0.88 0.09
N THR A 296 -10.11 -0.20 -0.25
CA THR A 296 -8.65 -0.27 -0.10
C THR A 296 -7.92 0.82 -0.89
N GLY A 297 -8.45 1.25 -2.03
CA GLY A 297 -7.93 2.40 -2.80
C GLY A 297 -7.83 3.67 -1.96
N SER A 298 -8.90 4.04 -1.26
CA SER A 298 -8.90 5.19 -0.33
C SER A 298 -8.00 4.98 0.89
N ALA A 299 -7.86 3.75 1.38
CA ALA A 299 -6.98 3.42 2.49
C ALA A 299 -5.51 3.63 2.13
N VAL A 300 -5.12 3.19 0.93
CA VAL A 300 -3.80 3.39 0.34
C VAL A 300 -3.54 4.87 0.08
N ALA A 301 -4.51 5.59 -0.50
CA ALA A 301 -4.38 7.03 -0.73
C ALA A 301 -4.19 7.82 0.58
N LEU A 302 -4.90 7.45 1.67
CA LEU A 302 -4.74 8.06 2.99
C LEU A 302 -3.36 7.76 3.62
N GLY A 303 -2.91 6.51 3.56
CA GLY A 303 -1.59 6.10 4.03
C GLY A 303 -0.47 6.81 3.26
N ALA A 304 -0.58 6.83 1.92
CA ALA A 304 0.33 7.56 1.04
C ALA A 304 0.36 9.06 1.34
N PHE A 305 -0.81 9.70 1.49
CA PHE A 305 -0.88 11.11 1.85
C PHE A 305 -0.14 11.39 3.17
N GLN A 306 -0.33 10.53 4.18
CA GLN A 306 0.39 10.66 5.45
C GLN A 306 1.90 10.52 5.27
N LEU A 307 2.38 9.54 4.51
CA LEU A 307 3.80 9.31 4.27
C LEU A 307 4.43 10.48 3.51
N LEU A 308 3.85 10.81 2.35
CA LEU A 308 4.40 11.79 1.42
C LEU A 308 4.43 13.20 2.00
N THR A 309 3.39 13.59 2.75
CA THR A 309 3.36 14.91 3.40
C THR A 309 4.44 15.05 4.48
N GLN A 310 4.84 13.97 5.16
CA GLN A 310 5.91 14.04 6.14
C GLN A 310 7.28 14.18 5.47
N GLU A 311 7.50 13.50 4.34
CA GLU A 311 8.79 13.45 3.66
C GLU A 311 9.03 14.64 2.72
N ASN A 312 7.97 15.26 2.19
CA ASN A 312 8.09 16.26 1.12
C ASN A 312 7.44 17.59 1.53
N PRO A 313 7.97 18.33 2.51
CA PRO A 313 7.38 19.57 3.02
C PRO A 313 7.13 20.65 1.97
N GLU A 314 7.90 20.64 0.88
CA GLU A 314 7.85 21.63 -0.18
C GLU A 314 6.68 21.45 -1.17
N ILE A 315 5.97 20.32 -1.13
CA ILE A 315 4.91 19.98 -2.12
C ILE A 315 3.51 20.32 -1.59
N ASP A 316 2.66 20.85 -2.48
CA ASP A 316 1.22 21.02 -2.28
C ASP A 316 0.53 19.66 -2.46
N PHE A 317 0.01 19.08 -1.38
CA PHE A 317 -0.72 17.81 -1.44
C PHE A 317 -2.21 18.00 -1.20
N THR A 318 -3.02 17.34 -2.03
CA THR A 318 -4.46 17.14 -1.80
C THR A 318 -4.76 15.64 -1.76
N LEU A 319 -5.57 15.20 -0.80
CA LEU A 319 -6.19 13.88 -0.76
C LEU A 319 -7.69 14.05 -0.98
N ILE A 320 -8.27 13.26 -1.86
CA ILE A 320 -9.71 13.13 -2.06
C ILE A 320 -10.08 11.65 -1.95
N MET A 321 -10.97 11.30 -1.02
CA MET A 321 -11.52 9.96 -0.92
C MET A 321 -13.00 9.98 -1.24
N GLY A 322 -13.39 9.21 -2.26
CA GLY A 322 -14.79 9.00 -2.63
C GLY A 322 -15.41 7.93 -1.75
N ILE A 323 -16.03 8.33 -0.64
CA ILE A 323 -16.58 7.41 0.36
C ILE A 323 -18.04 7.11 0.05
N ALA A 324 -18.37 5.83 -0.12
CA ALA A 324 -19.74 5.38 -0.41
C ALA A 324 -19.99 3.95 0.12
N GLU A 325 -21.24 3.50 0.08
CA GLU A 325 -21.63 2.09 0.12
C GLU A 325 -22.53 1.85 -1.09
N ASN A 326 -22.28 0.80 -1.87
CA ASN A 326 -23.15 0.40 -2.98
C ASN A 326 -24.10 -0.68 -2.49
N LEU A 327 -25.30 -0.27 -2.10
CA LEU A 327 -26.31 -1.11 -1.49
C LEU A 327 -27.59 -1.10 -2.31
N ILE A 328 -28.40 -2.14 -2.17
CA ILE A 328 -29.74 -2.23 -2.75
C ILE A 328 -30.73 -1.49 -1.85
N SER A 329 -31.51 -0.59 -2.44
CA SER A 329 -32.66 0.06 -1.82
C SER A 329 -33.63 0.54 -2.89
N ASN A 330 -34.77 1.10 -2.48
CA ASN A 330 -35.73 1.75 -3.37
C ASN A 330 -35.19 3.02 -4.04
N GLU A 331 -34.06 3.57 -3.58
CA GLU A 331 -33.42 4.77 -4.15
C GLU A 331 -32.18 4.44 -4.99
N ALA A 332 -31.75 3.17 -5.03
CA ALA A 332 -30.58 2.75 -5.78
C ALA A 332 -30.73 3.07 -7.28
N PHE A 333 -29.63 3.52 -7.89
CA PHE A 333 -29.53 3.69 -9.35
C PHE A 333 -29.62 2.35 -10.06
N ARG A 334 -30.09 2.35 -11.31
CA ARG A 334 -30.41 1.17 -12.10
C ARG A 334 -29.65 1.20 -13.44
N PRO A 335 -29.48 0.04 -14.10
CA PRO A 335 -29.16 0.01 -15.53
C PRO A 335 -30.13 0.89 -16.32
N ASN A 336 -29.61 1.53 -17.37
CA ASN A 336 -30.28 2.52 -18.21
C ASN A 336 -30.68 3.83 -17.52
N ASP A 337 -30.28 4.06 -16.26
CA ASP A 337 -30.33 5.41 -15.71
C ASP A 337 -29.28 6.29 -16.43
N PHE A 338 -29.62 7.57 -16.64
CA PHE A 338 -28.70 8.60 -17.13
C PHE A 338 -28.27 9.50 -15.99
N VAL A 339 -26.96 9.75 -15.90
CA VAL A 339 -26.42 10.64 -14.86
C VAL A 339 -25.48 11.66 -15.46
N SER A 340 -25.58 12.91 -15.01
CA SER A 340 -24.61 13.96 -15.35
C SER A 340 -23.51 13.99 -14.30
N ALA A 341 -22.27 13.86 -14.73
CA ALA A 341 -21.08 14.00 -13.90
C ALA A 341 -20.72 15.48 -13.69
N LEU A 342 -19.82 15.72 -12.74
CA LEU A 342 -19.40 17.06 -12.31
C LEU A 342 -18.70 17.86 -13.43
N ASN A 343 -18.06 17.19 -14.39
CA ASN A 343 -17.46 17.83 -15.57
C ASN A 343 -18.47 18.10 -16.69
N GLY A 344 -19.75 17.75 -16.50
CA GLY A 344 -20.83 17.95 -17.47
C GLY A 344 -21.11 16.77 -18.38
N LEU A 345 -20.24 15.75 -18.44
CA LEU A 345 -20.48 14.55 -19.25
C LEU A 345 -21.69 13.77 -18.72
N THR A 346 -22.49 13.26 -19.65
CA THR A 346 -23.60 12.36 -19.38
C THR A 346 -23.15 10.91 -19.52
N ILE A 347 -23.49 10.09 -18.53
CA ILE A 347 -23.12 8.67 -18.46
C ILE A 347 -24.39 7.82 -18.51
N GLU A 348 -24.42 6.85 -19.41
CA GLU A 348 -25.40 5.77 -19.42
C GLU A 348 -24.92 4.63 -18.52
N VAL A 349 -25.72 4.30 -17.51
CA VAL A 349 -25.43 3.23 -16.55
C VAL A 349 -25.74 1.88 -17.20
N VAL A 350 -24.76 0.99 -17.22
CA VAL A 350 -24.91 -0.37 -17.80
C VAL A 350 -24.98 -1.42 -16.71
N ASP A 351 -24.10 -1.32 -15.71
CA ASP A 351 -24.00 -2.29 -14.62
C ASP A 351 -23.75 -1.55 -13.30
N THR A 352 -24.65 -1.73 -12.33
CA THR A 352 -24.52 -1.04 -11.03
C THR A 352 -23.40 -1.61 -10.15
N ASP A 353 -22.75 -2.71 -10.57
CA ASP A 353 -21.52 -3.28 -10.01
C ASP A 353 -20.24 -2.65 -10.60
N ALA A 354 -20.40 -1.73 -11.56
CA ALA A 354 -19.33 -0.84 -12.03
C ALA A 354 -19.40 0.53 -11.32
N GLU A 355 -19.72 0.56 -10.03
CA GLU A 355 -19.97 1.76 -9.24
C GLU A 355 -18.70 2.56 -8.92
N GLY A 356 -17.57 1.87 -8.74
CA GLY A 356 -16.33 2.50 -8.29
C GLY A 356 -15.87 3.60 -9.23
N ARG A 357 -15.97 3.36 -10.55
CA ARG A 357 -15.60 4.35 -11.57
C ARG A 357 -16.55 5.55 -11.58
N MET A 358 -17.81 5.39 -11.20
CA MET A 358 -18.78 6.50 -11.08
C MET A 358 -18.42 7.44 -9.94
N VAL A 359 -18.01 6.87 -8.79
CA VAL A 359 -17.54 7.66 -7.64
C VAL A 359 -16.22 8.37 -7.97
N LEU A 360 -15.29 7.66 -8.63
CA LEU A 360 -14.01 8.21 -9.04
C LEU A 360 -14.12 9.28 -10.12
N ALA A 361 -15.03 9.14 -11.09
CA ALA A 361 -15.27 10.15 -12.13
C ALA A 361 -15.48 11.55 -11.53
N ASP A 362 -16.41 11.68 -10.57
CA ASP A 362 -16.64 12.96 -9.91
C ASP A 362 -15.50 13.36 -8.96
N CYS A 363 -14.77 12.40 -8.37
CA CYS A 363 -13.56 12.72 -7.58
C CYS A 363 -12.45 13.31 -8.47
N LEU A 364 -12.22 12.74 -9.66
CA LEU A 364 -11.23 13.18 -10.64
C LEU A 364 -11.61 14.52 -11.25
N ALA A 365 -12.89 14.71 -11.60
CA ALA A 365 -13.40 16.00 -12.04
C ALA A 365 -13.20 17.06 -10.95
N TYR A 366 -13.51 16.74 -9.69
CA TYR A 366 -13.32 17.64 -8.55
C TYR A 366 -11.83 17.95 -8.29
N ALA A 367 -10.97 16.95 -8.41
CA ALA A 367 -9.51 17.09 -8.30
C ALA A 367 -8.99 18.05 -9.38
N SER A 368 -9.42 17.87 -10.62
CA SER A 368 -9.01 18.65 -11.78
C SER A 368 -9.36 20.14 -11.65
N MET A 369 -10.49 20.47 -11.01
CA MET A 369 -10.86 21.87 -10.69
C MET A 369 -9.82 22.58 -9.81
N GLN A 370 -9.01 21.84 -9.04
CA GLN A 370 -7.92 22.40 -8.22
C GLN A 370 -6.66 22.72 -9.03
N LYS A 371 -6.63 22.35 -10.32
CA LYS A 371 -5.49 22.50 -11.24
C LYS A 371 -4.19 21.91 -10.66
N PRO A 372 -4.18 20.61 -10.29
CA PRO A 372 -2.95 19.92 -9.92
C PRO A 372 -2.05 19.74 -11.14
N ASP A 373 -0.75 19.53 -10.89
CA ASP A 373 0.19 19.11 -11.93
C ASP A 373 0.08 17.60 -12.16
N LEU A 374 -0.20 16.84 -11.08
CA LEU A 374 -0.30 15.38 -11.08
C LEU A 374 -1.49 14.89 -10.25
N ILE A 375 -2.27 13.98 -10.82
CA ILE A 375 -3.31 13.20 -10.13
C ILE A 375 -2.89 11.73 -10.12
N ILE A 376 -2.91 11.10 -8.95
CA ILE A 376 -2.71 9.65 -8.81
C ILE A 376 -3.93 9.07 -8.11
N ASP A 377 -4.62 8.13 -8.74
CA ASP A 377 -5.75 7.45 -8.11
C ASP A 377 -5.52 5.96 -7.88
N PHE A 378 -6.07 5.47 -6.78
CA PHE A 378 -5.99 4.07 -6.35
C PHE A 378 -7.39 3.49 -6.20
N ALA A 379 -7.60 2.30 -6.75
CA ALA A 379 -8.89 1.63 -6.66
C ALA A 379 -8.76 0.12 -6.73
N THR A 380 -9.60 -0.59 -5.97
CA THR A 380 -9.96 -1.99 -6.24
C THR A 380 -11.06 -1.97 -7.31
N LEU A 381 -10.69 -1.73 -8.56
CA LEU A 381 -11.66 -1.28 -9.56
C LEU A 381 -12.25 -2.44 -10.36
N THR A 382 -11.41 -3.35 -10.83
CA THR A 382 -11.88 -4.39 -11.74
C THR A 382 -11.37 -5.78 -11.37
N GLY A 383 -12.26 -6.78 -11.44
CA GLY A 383 -11.84 -8.18 -11.43
C GLY A 383 -11.06 -8.56 -12.71
N ALA A 384 -11.17 -7.77 -13.77
CA ALA A 384 -10.49 -8.01 -15.04
C ALA A 384 -8.97 -7.83 -14.93
N ALA A 385 -8.49 -6.83 -14.18
CA ALA A 385 -7.06 -6.65 -13.92
C ALA A 385 -6.48 -7.87 -13.19
N THR A 386 -7.16 -8.33 -12.13
CA THR A 386 -6.76 -9.55 -11.40
C THR A 386 -6.76 -10.80 -12.28
N ARG A 387 -7.72 -10.95 -13.20
CA ARG A 387 -7.71 -12.07 -14.17
C ARG A 387 -6.56 -11.99 -15.16
N ALA A 388 -6.17 -10.78 -15.57
CA ALA A 388 -5.11 -10.58 -16.57
C ALA A 388 -3.70 -10.86 -16.02
N ILE A 389 -3.39 -10.37 -14.80
CA ILE A 389 -2.02 -10.37 -14.25
C ILE A 389 -1.89 -11.06 -12.89
N GLY A 390 -2.98 -11.63 -12.37
CA GLY A 390 -3.05 -12.22 -11.03
C GLY A 390 -2.91 -11.16 -9.94
N THR A 391 -2.46 -11.60 -8.76
CA THR A 391 -2.28 -10.72 -7.59
C THR A 391 -0.81 -10.45 -7.26
N ALA A 392 0.11 -10.84 -8.14
CA ALA A 392 1.55 -10.66 -7.94
C ALA A 392 2.07 -9.26 -8.37
N ARG A 393 1.23 -8.51 -9.10
CA ARG A 393 1.40 -7.13 -9.55
C ARG A 393 0.03 -6.44 -9.64
N SER A 394 0.00 -5.12 -9.48
CA SER A 394 -1.18 -4.30 -9.79
C SER A 394 -1.11 -3.76 -11.23
N ALA A 395 -2.27 -3.43 -11.81
CA ALA A 395 -2.33 -2.77 -13.12
C ALA A 395 -2.16 -1.26 -12.95
N ALA A 396 -1.45 -0.62 -13.88
CA ALA A 396 -1.25 0.81 -13.90
C ALA A 396 -1.54 1.37 -15.29
N PHE A 397 -2.05 2.59 -15.34
CA PHE A 397 -2.44 3.30 -16.55
C PHE A 397 -2.05 4.77 -16.41
N SER A 398 -1.80 5.45 -17.52
CA SER A 398 -1.57 6.90 -17.51
C SER A 398 -1.97 7.53 -18.84
N ASN A 399 -2.44 8.78 -18.78
CA ASN A 399 -2.69 9.60 -19.97
C ASN A 399 -1.41 10.18 -20.59
N ASN A 400 -0.26 9.97 -19.94
CA ASN A 400 1.05 10.42 -20.39
C ASN A 400 2.00 9.21 -20.49
N GLU A 401 2.24 8.74 -21.71
CA GLU A 401 3.12 7.59 -21.96
C GLU A 401 4.55 7.79 -21.45
N GLN A 402 5.01 9.04 -21.31
CA GLN A 402 6.35 9.33 -20.77
C GLN A 402 6.49 8.92 -19.29
N LEU A 403 5.37 8.70 -18.59
CA LEU A 403 5.35 8.24 -17.20
C LEU A 403 5.47 6.71 -17.09
N PHE A 404 5.34 5.94 -18.17
CA PHE A 404 5.27 4.48 -18.09
C PHE A 404 6.54 3.86 -17.51
N GLU A 405 7.72 4.30 -17.95
CA GLU A 405 8.99 3.80 -17.40
C GLU A 405 9.13 4.16 -15.92
N LYS A 406 8.67 5.36 -15.50
CA LYS A 406 8.68 5.76 -14.09
C LYS A 406 7.74 4.92 -13.25
N ILE A 407 6.56 4.59 -13.78
CA ILE A 407 5.56 3.72 -13.15
C ILE A 407 6.17 2.32 -12.91
N LEU A 408 6.80 1.75 -13.93
CA LEU A 408 7.44 0.43 -13.84
C LEU A 408 8.64 0.46 -12.89
N GLU A 409 9.49 1.49 -12.99
CA GLU A 409 10.69 1.62 -12.17
C GLU A 409 10.36 1.86 -10.70
N ALA A 410 9.33 2.65 -10.39
CA ALA A 410 8.81 2.78 -9.03
C ALA A 410 8.43 1.42 -8.43
N GLY A 411 7.85 0.52 -9.24
CA GLY A 411 7.56 -0.85 -8.83
C GLY A 411 8.80 -1.72 -8.61
N ARG A 412 9.87 -1.50 -9.38
CA ARG A 412 11.16 -2.18 -9.17
C ARG A 412 11.85 -1.69 -7.89
N LEU A 413 11.85 -0.38 -7.63
CA LEU A 413 12.50 0.25 -6.49
C LEU A 413 11.76 0.03 -5.16
N SER A 414 10.43 -0.04 -5.19
CA SER A 414 9.62 -0.28 -3.99
C SER A 414 9.44 -1.76 -3.67
N GLY A 415 9.53 -2.64 -4.67
CA GLY A 415 9.08 -4.04 -4.58
C GLY A 415 7.58 -4.21 -4.81
N GLU A 416 6.80 -3.13 -4.87
CA GLU A 416 5.38 -3.11 -5.22
C GLU A 416 5.23 -3.02 -6.75
N ARG A 417 5.50 -4.15 -7.41
CA ARG A 417 5.57 -4.22 -8.87
C ARG A 417 4.21 -3.97 -9.52
N VAL A 418 4.22 -3.18 -10.59
CA VAL A 418 3.06 -2.91 -11.43
C VAL A 418 3.27 -3.43 -12.85
N TRP A 419 2.19 -3.51 -13.62
CA TRP A 419 2.25 -3.66 -15.08
C TRP A 419 1.51 -2.48 -15.71
N ALA A 420 2.17 -1.78 -16.64
CA ALA A 420 1.56 -0.67 -17.37
C ALA A 420 0.74 -1.23 -18.55
N PHE A 421 -0.55 -0.91 -18.58
CA PHE A 421 -1.44 -1.25 -19.68
C PHE A 421 -1.62 -0.04 -20.60
N PRO A 422 -1.85 -0.26 -21.92
CA PRO A 422 -2.08 0.82 -22.84
C PRO A 422 -3.41 1.53 -22.56
N LEU A 423 -3.47 2.80 -22.94
CA LEU A 423 -4.71 3.53 -23.20
C LEU A 423 -4.71 3.95 -24.67
N GLY A 424 -5.88 4.01 -25.31
CA GLY A 424 -5.98 4.29 -26.73
C GLY A 424 -7.39 4.63 -27.16
N ASP A 425 -7.51 5.37 -28.27
CA ASP A 425 -8.82 5.78 -28.81
C ASP A 425 -9.64 4.58 -29.31
N ASP A 426 -8.98 3.47 -29.68
CA ASP A 426 -9.61 2.20 -30.04
C ASP A 426 -10.44 1.59 -28.88
N TYR A 427 -10.06 1.84 -27.63
CA TYR A 427 -10.84 1.42 -26.47
C TYR A 427 -12.03 2.35 -26.20
N LYS A 428 -11.99 3.62 -26.64
CA LYS A 428 -13.11 4.56 -26.46
C LYS A 428 -14.32 4.17 -27.29
N ASP A 429 -14.10 3.59 -28.46
CA ASP A 429 -15.17 3.12 -29.33
C ASP A 429 -16.06 2.06 -28.65
N LEU A 430 -15.48 1.28 -27.72
CA LEU A 430 -16.21 0.27 -26.92
C LEU A 430 -17.05 0.88 -25.79
N LEU A 431 -16.95 2.19 -25.56
CA LEU A 431 -17.71 2.93 -24.55
C LEU A 431 -18.66 3.96 -25.18
N LYS A 432 -18.90 3.91 -26.48
CA LYS A 432 -19.89 4.78 -27.13
C LYS A 432 -21.30 4.44 -26.67
N SER A 433 -22.05 5.46 -26.28
CA SER A 433 -23.49 5.37 -26.00
C SER A 433 -24.26 6.06 -27.14
N ASP A 434 -25.43 5.51 -27.49
CA ASP A 434 -26.34 6.12 -28.46
C ASP A 434 -27.19 7.26 -27.84
N VAL A 435 -27.19 7.36 -26.50
CA VAL A 435 -28.15 8.15 -25.71
C VAL A 435 -27.50 9.04 -24.64
N ALA A 436 -26.20 8.86 -24.37
CA ALA A 436 -25.38 9.69 -23.49
C ALA A 436 -23.99 9.93 -24.12
N ASP A 437 -23.16 10.76 -23.49
CA ASP A 437 -21.81 11.02 -23.99
C ASP A 437 -20.90 9.78 -23.88
N ILE A 438 -21.12 8.92 -22.88
CA ILE A 438 -20.32 7.71 -22.65
C ILE A 438 -21.10 6.61 -21.91
N LEU A 439 -20.80 5.34 -22.22
CA LEU A 439 -21.19 4.19 -21.41
C LEU A 439 -20.32 4.06 -20.16
N GLN A 440 -20.92 3.76 -19.02
CA GLN A 440 -20.19 3.42 -17.79
C GLN A 440 -19.20 2.25 -18.00
N CYS A 441 -19.66 1.20 -18.67
CA CYS A 441 -18.86 0.04 -19.04
C CYS A 441 -19.41 -0.60 -20.31
N SER A 442 -18.60 -1.41 -20.98
CA SER A 442 -19.07 -2.20 -22.12
C SER A 442 -20.10 -3.25 -21.66
N ALA A 443 -21.22 -3.35 -22.39
CA ALA A 443 -22.18 -4.45 -22.22
C ALA A 443 -21.64 -5.79 -22.77
N LEU A 444 -20.57 -5.76 -23.55
CA LEU A 444 -19.92 -6.92 -24.15
C LEU A 444 -18.68 -7.34 -23.33
N PRO A 445 -18.33 -8.64 -23.31
CA PRO A 445 -17.08 -9.11 -22.71
C PRO A 445 -15.86 -8.42 -23.33
N GLY A 446 -14.91 -8.00 -22.50
CA GLY A 446 -13.72 -7.30 -22.98
C GLY A 446 -12.70 -7.01 -21.87
N PRO A 447 -11.64 -6.25 -22.19
CA PRO A 447 -10.60 -5.88 -21.24
C PRO A 447 -11.09 -4.76 -20.30
N ASP A 448 -12.05 -5.06 -19.43
CA ASP A 448 -12.73 -4.04 -18.60
C ASP A 448 -11.78 -3.20 -17.74
N HIS A 449 -10.61 -3.70 -17.35
CA HIS A 449 -9.58 -2.90 -16.68
C HIS A 449 -9.07 -1.74 -17.56
N ILE A 450 -8.89 -1.97 -18.86
CA ILE A 450 -8.53 -0.92 -19.83
C ILE A 450 -9.71 0.00 -20.09
N LEU A 451 -10.93 -0.54 -20.21
CA LEU A 451 -12.14 0.26 -20.43
C LEU A 451 -12.47 1.14 -19.22
N ALA A 452 -12.29 0.65 -18.00
CA ALA A 452 -12.48 1.41 -16.77
C ALA A 452 -11.49 2.57 -16.69
N ALA A 453 -10.21 2.34 -17.00
CA ALA A 453 -9.22 3.40 -17.06
C ALA A 453 -9.51 4.40 -18.20
N THR A 454 -9.95 3.91 -19.36
CA THR A 454 -10.39 4.77 -20.48
C THR A 454 -11.56 5.66 -20.08
N PHE A 455 -12.55 5.11 -19.39
CA PHE A 455 -13.66 5.88 -18.81
C PHE A 455 -13.17 6.94 -17.83
N LEU A 456 -12.30 6.59 -16.87
CA LEU A 456 -11.77 7.53 -15.87
C LEU A 456 -10.98 8.68 -16.52
N ASN A 457 -10.25 8.41 -17.60
CA ASN A 457 -9.47 9.39 -18.33
C ASN A 457 -10.32 10.55 -18.89
N GLU A 458 -11.60 10.32 -19.22
CA GLU A 458 -12.50 11.37 -19.71
C GLU A 458 -12.87 12.42 -18.63
N PHE A 459 -12.55 12.14 -17.36
CA PHE A 459 -12.77 13.04 -16.22
C PHE A 459 -11.51 13.81 -15.79
N VAL A 460 -10.40 13.63 -16.53
CA VAL A 460 -9.13 14.33 -16.32
C VAL A 460 -8.78 15.14 -17.58
N PRO A 461 -8.65 16.48 -17.47
CA PRO A 461 -8.12 17.31 -18.55
C PRO A 461 -6.75 16.83 -19.06
N LYS A 462 -6.53 16.97 -20.38
CA LYS A 462 -5.31 16.49 -21.05
C LYS A 462 -4.01 17.15 -20.59
N ASP A 463 -4.09 18.33 -19.97
CA ASP A 463 -2.95 19.10 -19.46
C ASP A 463 -2.54 18.73 -18.03
N ILE A 464 -3.24 17.78 -17.40
CA ILE A 464 -2.93 17.26 -16.07
C ILE A 464 -2.37 15.85 -16.22
N ASP A 465 -1.17 15.60 -15.69
CA ASP A 465 -0.62 14.24 -15.63
C ASP A 465 -1.51 13.38 -14.73
N TRP A 466 -1.90 12.20 -15.21
CA TRP A 466 -2.75 11.29 -14.47
C TRP A 466 -2.19 9.88 -14.48
N VAL A 467 -2.22 9.23 -13.32
CA VAL A 467 -1.87 7.83 -13.15
C VAL A 467 -2.96 7.11 -12.36
N HIS A 468 -3.51 6.04 -12.93
CA HIS A 468 -4.45 5.15 -12.26
C HIS A 468 -3.77 3.84 -11.89
N VAL A 469 -3.96 3.39 -10.66
CA VAL A 469 -3.49 2.09 -10.17
C VAL A 469 -4.69 1.24 -9.74
N ASP A 470 -5.01 0.24 -10.55
CA ASP A 470 -6.00 -0.79 -10.22
C ASP A 470 -5.31 -1.88 -9.36
N LEU A 471 -5.69 -1.92 -8.08
CA LEU A 471 -5.01 -2.62 -7.00
C LEU A 471 -5.26 -4.13 -7.01
N SER A 472 -4.91 -4.83 -8.09
CA SER A 472 -4.98 -6.31 -8.14
C SER A 472 -4.10 -7.00 -7.08
N SER A 473 -3.10 -6.29 -6.53
CA SER A 473 -2.24 -6.77 -5.45
C SER A 473 -2.65 -6.28 -4.05
N ASP A 474 -3.86 -5.73 -3.85
CA ASP A 474 -4.37 -5.37 -2.51
C ASP A 474 -4.36 -6.56 -1.54
N SER A 475 -4.57 -7.76 -2.09
CA SER A 475 -4.62 -9.04 -1.39
C SER A 475 -3.79 -10.10 -2.12
N HIS A 476 -2.87 -10.77 -1.41
CA HIS A 476 -2.08 -11.87 -1.96
C HIS A 476 -1.95 -13.01 -0.94
N SER A 477 -2.29 -14.24 -1.36
CA SER A 477 -2.17 -15.41 -0.49
C SER A 477 -0.71 -15.62 -0.05
N GLY A 478 -0.48 -15.72 1.26
CA GLY A 478 0.86 -15.82 1.84
C GLY A 478 1.68 -14.52 1.82
N GLY A 479 1.07 -13.38 1.49
CA GLY A 479 1.67 -12.05 1.48
C GLY A 479 2.62 -11.78 0.30
N LEU A 480 2.94 -10.51 0.06
CA LEU A 480 3.65 -10.05 -1.13
C LEU A 480 4.86 -9.17 -0.76
N GLY A 481 6.00 -9.42 -1.41
CA GLY A 481 7.23 -8.64 -1.18
C GLY A 481 7.67 -8.70 0.28
N LEU A 482 7.70 -7.52 0.93
CA LEU A 482 8.05 -7.37 2.34
C LEU A 482 6.90 -7.67 3.31
N ILE A 483 5.65 -7.76 2.82
CA ILE A 483 4.45 -7.92 3.67
C ILE A 483 4.12 -9.41 3.83
N SER A 484 3.93 -9.87 5.08
CA SER A 484 3.62 -11.27 5.41
C SER A 484 2.12 -11.61 5.43
N THR A 485 1.25 -10.62 5.54
CA THR A 485 -0.20 -10.84 5.63
C THR A 485 -0.85 -10.84 4.26
N GLU A 486 -2.08 -11.39 4.21
CA GLU A 486 -2.88 -11.43 2.98
C GLU A 486 -3.14 -10.01 2.43
N VAL A 487 -3.67 -9.11 3.26
CA VAL A 487 -3.83 -7.69 2.89
C VAL A 487 -2.45 -7.03 2.89
N THR A 488 -2.07 -6.47 1.75
CA THR A 488 -0.70 -6.04 1.49
C THR A 488 -0.47 -4.55 1.80
N GLY A 489 -1.50 -3.71 1.65
CA GLY A 489 -1.34 -2.25 1.64
C GLY A 489 -0.53 -1.75 0.43
N PHE A 490 -0.52 -2.52 -0.66
CA PHE A 490 0.13 -2.18 -1.93
C PHE A 490 -0.28 -0.78 -2.39
N GLY A 491 0.69 -0.02 -2.89
CA GLY A 491 0.52 1.32 -3.45
C GLY A 491 1.18 2.39 -2.59
N VAL A 492 1.31 2.17 -1.28
CA VAL A 492 1.93 3.15 -0.36
C VAL A 492 3.43 3.30 -0.63
N HIS A 493 4.17 2.19 -0.81
CA HIS A 493 5.60 2.30 -1.13
C HIS A 493 5.82 2.66 -2.61
N TRP A 494 4.98 2.13 -3.49
CA TRP A 494 5.04 2.39 -4.92
C TRP A 494 4.92 3.89 -5.20
N VAL A 495 3.93 4.57 -4.62
CA VAL A 495 3.70 6.00 -4.88
C VAL A 495 4.80 6.89 -4.30
N GLN A 496 5.43 6.47 -3.19
CA GLN A 496 6.64 7.12 -2.67
C GLN A 496 7.74 7.12 -3.72
N LYS A 497 8.06 5.96 -4.30
CA LYS A 497 9.10 5.84 -5.33
C LYS A 497 8.71 6.48 -6.66
N PHE A 498 7.43 6.41 -7.04
CA PHE A 498 6.95 7.08 -8.23
C PHE A 498 7.09 8.60 -8.10
N LEU A 499 6.74 9.18 -6.95
CA LEU A 499 6.85 10.62 -6.77
C LEU A 499 8.32 11.10 -6.77
N GLU A 500 9.24 10.35 -6.17
CA GLU A 500 10.69 10.62 -6.26
C GLU A 500 11.16 10.68 -7.74
N LEU A 501 10.73 9.73 -8.57
CA LEU A 501 11.04 9.69 -10.01
C LEU A 501 10.31 10.78 -10.82
N TYR A 502 9.12 11.18 -10.39
CA TYR A 502 8.34 12.23 -11.04
C TYR A 502 8.99 13.60 -10.85
N LEU A 503 9.44 13.90 -9.62
CA LEU A 503 9.97 15.20 -9.21
C LEU A 503 11.45 15.44 -9.55
N SER A 504 12.19 14.39 -9.91
CA SER A 504 13.59 14.49 -10.33
C SER A 504 13.77 15.05 -11.75
N GLN A 505 12.73 15.65 -12.32
CA GLN A 505 12.70 16.30 -13.64
C GLN A 505 13.22 17.73 -13.59
#